data_AF-A0A2G9YC27-F1
#
_entry.id   AF-A0A2G9YC27-F1
#
_cell.length_a   1.000
_cell.length_b   1.000
_cell.length_c   1.000
_cell.angle_alpha   90.00
_cell.angle_beta   90.00
_cell.angle_gamma   90.00
#
_symmetry.space_group_name_H-M   'P 1'
#
loop_
_entity.id
_entity.type
_entity.pdbx_description
1 polymer ?
#
loop_
_entity_poly.entity_id
_entity_poly.type
_entity_poly.pdbx_seq_one_letter_code
_entity_poly.pdbx_strand_id
1 'polypeptide(L)'
;MPIVRKEQKVDNWSVLIRGAQGKAGNIFGNTGNFIDQTNVPDVKIEKMAIAPGLVRGLFGGKRDFLVISETGNSNLAPYQMFIGARDYGDNLDVSWYLTYRIGYGEKAWASLLKVPILNILLLPFALMRGFGRLAKVKKVGFELDLFDEQDLRAYATNVHHCLLQAVDKLMLELNQDPSKIDRKSRGFLGIS
;
A
#
# COMPACT_ATOMS: atom_id res chain seq x y z
N MET A 1 13.09 3.32 0.61
CA MET A 1 12.59 3.58 -0.76
C MET A 1 11.79 2.39 -1.27
N PRO A 2 10.73 2.58 -2.06
CA PRO A 2 9.85 1.49 -2.51
C PRO A 2 10.49 0.65 -3.60
N ILE A 3 11.01 -0.52 -3.24
CA ILE A 3 11.20 -1.63 -4.16
C ILE A 3 10.16 -2.66 -3.73
N VAL A 4 9.05 -2.74 -4.46
CA VAL A 4 8.05 -3.79 -4.20
C VAL A 4 8.62 -5.08 -4.79
N ARG A 5 9.17 -5.93 -3.93
CA ARG A 5 9.51 -7.31 -4.32
C ARG A 5 8.21 -8.11 -4.39
N LYS A 6 8.13 -9.09 -5.29
CA LYS A 6 6.92 -9.93 -5.47
C LYS A 6 6.47 -10.58 -4.14
N GLU A 7 7.43 -10.91 -3.29
CA GLU A 7 7.27 -11.46 -1.94
C GLU A 7 6.66 -10.51 -0.89
N GLN A 8 6.49 -9.22 -1.17
CA GLN A 8 5.93 -8.21 -0.24
C GLN A 8 4.54 -7.70 -0.65
N LYS A 9 4.04 -8.16 -1.79
CA LYS A 9 2.76 -7.75 -2.35
C LYS A 9 1.69 -8.74 -1.87
N VAL A 10 0.76 -8.24 -1.06
CA VAL A 10 -0.32 -9.02 -0.46
C VAL A 10 -1.48 -9.16 -1.44
N ASP A 11 -1.87 -8.04 -2.05
CA ASP A 11 -2.98 -7.99 -3.01
C ASP A 11 -2.80 -6.82 -4.00
N ASN A 12 -3.50 -6.88 -5.12
CA ASN A 12 -3.53 -5.79 -6.08
C ASN A 12 -4.71 -5.81 -7.04
N TRP A 13 -4.93 -4.65 -7.63
CA TRP A 13 -5.89 -4.47 -8.70
C TRP A 13 -5.38 -3.43 -9.70
N SER A 14 -5.85 -3.51 -10.94
CA SER A 14 -5.44 -2.60 -12.00
C SER A 14 -6.46 -2.57 -13.12
N VAL A 15 -6.73 -1.39 -13.67
CA VAL A 15 -7.60 -1.18 -14.82
C VAL A 15 -6.98 -0.14 -15.76
N LEU A 16 -7.22 -0.32 -17.06
CA LEU A 16 -6.82 0.63 -18.09
C LEU A 16 -8.06 1.35 -18.63
N ILE A 17 -8.15 2.65 -18.40
CA ILE A 17 -9.25 3.51 -18.85
C ILE A 17 -8.85 4.17 -20.16
N ARG A 18 -9.68 4.03 -21.20
CA ARG A 18 -9.33 4.56 -22.53
C ARG A 18 -9.55 6.06 -22.60
N GLY A 19 -8.72 6.81 -23.34
CA GLY A 19 -8.92 8.25 -23.55
C GLY A 19 -8.84 9.12 -22.29
N ALA A 20 -8.27 8.58 -21.21
CA ALA A 20 -8.21 9.21 -19.89
C ALA A 20 -6.85 9.88 -19.60
N GLN A 21 -6.02 10.09 -20.63
CA GLN A 21 -4.71 10.72 -20.49
C GLN A 21 -4.81 12.07 -19.76
N GLY A 22 -3.89 12.31 -18.82
CA GLY A 22 -3.81 13.54 -18.04
C GLY A 22 -4.85 13.65 -16.91
N LYS A 23 -5.69 12.61 -16.71
CA LYS A 23 -6.72 12.60 -15.65
C LYS A 23 -6.26 11.92 -14.36
N ALA A 24 -4.96 11.63 -14.21
CA ALA A 24 -4.40 11.03 -12.98
C ALA A 24 -4.71 11.86 -11.72
N GLY A 25 -4.66 13.19 -11.83
CA GLY A 25 -5.00 14.09 -10.73
C GLY A 25 -6.45 13.95 -10.25
N ASN A 26 -7.39 13.72 -11.18
CA ASN A 26 -8.80 13.50 -10.86
C ASN A 26 -8.98 12.21 -10.07
N ILE A 27 -8.26 11.15 -10.42
CA ILE A 27 -8.30 9.89 -9.67
C ILE A 27 -7.81 10.12 -8.24
N PHE A 28 -6.62 10.69 -8.05
CA PHE A 28 -6.09 10.92 -6.71
C PHE A 28 -6.98 11.84 -5.86
N GLY A 29 -7.49 12.92 -6.44
CA GLY A 29 -8.36 13.87 -5.74
C GLY A 29 -9.72 13.26 -5.38
N ASN A 30 -10.39 12.61 -6.34
CA ASN A 30 -11.67 11.96 -6.09
C ASN A 30 -11.53 10.82 -5.06
N THR A 31 -10.50 9.98 -5.17
CA THR A 31 -10.27 8.90 -4.20
C THR A 31 -10.02 9.44 -2.79
N GLY A 32 -9.20 10.47 -2.64
CA GLY A 32 -8.99 11.13 -1.33
C GLY A 32 -10.31 11.64 -0.75
N ASN A 33 -11.07 12.40 -1.55
CA ASN A 33 -12.36 12.94 -1.12
C ASN A 33 -13.37 11.85 -0.73
N PHE A 34 -13.41 10.73 -1.46
CA PHE A 34 -14.32 9.61 -1.13
C PHE A 34 -13.89 8.90 0.16
N ILE A 35 -12.59 8.74 0.40
CA ILE A 35 -12.10 8.18 1.67
C ILE A 35 -12.49 9.12 2.83
N ASP A 36 -12.29 10.43 2.67
CA ASP A 36 -12.67 11.40 3.70
C ASP A 36 -14.19 11.36 3.99
N GLN A 37 -15.02 11.18 2.96
CA GLN A 37 -16.48 11.04 3.11
C GLN A 37 -16.90 9.77 3.84
N THR A 38 -16.10 8.70 3.77
CA THR A 38 -16.41 7.44 4.49
C THR A 38 -16.19 7.55 6.00
N ASN A 39 -15.57 8.64 6.50
CA ASN A 39 -15.30 8.87 7.92
C ASN A 39 -14.61 7.66 8.60
N VAL A 40 -13.74 6.95 7.87
CA VAL A 40 -13.05 5.80 8.44
C VAL A 40 -12.08 6.27 9.52
N PRO A 41 -12.14 5.69 10.73
CA PRO A 41 -11.26 6.08 11.82
C PRO A 41 -9.80 5.76 11.47
N ASP A 42 -8.90 6.62 11.93
CA ASP A 42 -7.47 6.36 11.96
C ASP A 42 -6.84 5.99 10.61
N VAL A 43 -7.26 6.64 9.53
CA VAL A 43 -6.65 6.51 8.21
C VAL A 43 -5.81 7.74 7.89
N LYS A 44 -4.57 7.51 7.47
CA LYS A 44 -3.65 8.54 6.99
C LYS A 44 -3.47 8.44 5.49
N ILE A 45 -3.69 9.55 4.80
CA ILE A 45 -3.51 9.67 3.35
C ILE A 45 -2.28 10.56 3.09
N GLU A 46 -1.29 10.05 2.36
CA GLU A 46 -0.07 10.76 2.00
C GLU A 46 0.19 10.67 0.49
N LYS A 47 0.35 11.81 -0.19
CA LYS A 47 0.83 11.81 -1.58
C LYS A 47 2.35 11.76 -1.60
N MET A 48 2.91 10.69 -2.20
CA MET A 48 4.35 10.48 -2.26
C MET A 48 4.84 10.27 -3.69
N ALA A 49 5.91 10.98 -4.07
CA ALA A 49 6.65 10.71 -5.30
C ALA A 49 7.64 9.55 -5.05
N ILE A 50 7.31 8.38 -5.57
CA ILE A 50 8.05 7.13 -5.40
C ILE A 50 8.96 6.89 -6.61
N ALA A 51 10.25 6.69 -6.37
CA ALA A 51 11.22 6.24 -7.37
C ALA A 51 11.61 4.77 -7.15
N PRO A 52 11.86 4.00 -8.22
CA PRO A 52 12.25 2.60 -8.11
C PRO A 52 13.72 2.45 -7.67
N GLY A 53 13.99 2.45 -6.36
CA GLY A 53 15.32 2.15 -5.78
C GLY A 53 16.33 3.31 -5.78
N LEU A 54 17.42 3.19 -5.00
CA LEU A 54 18.42 4.25 -4.83
C LEU A 54 19.14 4.63 -6.13
N VAL A 55 19.59 3.64 -6.91
CA VAL A 55 20.40 3.86 -8.12
C VAL A 55 19.57 4.43 -9.28
N ARG A 56 18.31 4.00 -9.41
CA ARG A 56 17.35 4.53 -10.39
C ARG A 56 16.65 5.80 -9.90
N GLY A 57 16.76 6.19 -8.62
CA GLY A 57 16.22 7.46 -8.12
C GLY A 57 17.01 8.70 -8.55
N LEU A 58 18.29 8.52 -8.92
CA LEU A 58 19.15 9.57 -9.48
C LEU A 58 18.98 9.76 -10.99
N PHE A 59 18.45 8.76 -11.72
CA PHE A 59 18.39 8.76 -13.19
C PHE A 59 17.06 8.26 -13.78
N GLY A 60 16.06 7.96 -12.95
CA GLY A 60 14.81 7.33 -13.36
C GLY A 60 13.57 8.14 -12.96
N GLY A 61 12.50 7.98 -13.74
CA GLY A 61 11.24 8.69 -13.53
C GLY A 61 10.66 8.44 -12.14
N LYS A 62 10.36 9.53 -11.43
CA LYS A 62 9.55 9.51 -10.20
C LYS A 62 8.09 9.30 -10.58
N ARG A 63 7.35 8.57 -9.75
CA ARG A 63 5.92 8.32 -9.96
C ARG A 63 5.14 8.75 -8.73
N ASP A 64 4.06 9.47 -8.95
CA ASP A 64 3.17 9.86 -7.87
C ASP A 64 2.31 8.68 -7.46
N PHE A 65 2.24 8.45 -6.14
CA PHE A 65 1.33 7.50 -5.53
C PHE A 65 0.58 8.19 -4.40
N LEU A 66 -0.68 7.80 -4.23
CA LEU A 66 -1.43 8.06 -3.01
C LEU A 66 -1.20 6.86 -2.09
N VAL A 67 -0.53 7.11 -0.97
CA VAL A 67 -0.21 6.11 0.04
C VAL A 67 -1.24 6.24 1.14
N ILE A 68 -1.91 5.13 1.45
CA ILE A 68 -2.88 5.06 2.51
C ILE A 68 -2.31 4.09 3.55
N SER A 69 -2.38 4.49 4.81
CA SER A 69 -1.91 3.71 5.95
C SER A 69 -2.91 3.82 7.09
N GLU A 70 -3.14 2.72 7.79
CA GLU A 70 -3.95 2.69 8.99
C GLU A 70 -3.07 3.02 10.21
N THR A 71 -3.55 3.90 11.09
CA THR A 71 -2.85 4.35 12.29
C THR A 71 -3.49 3.86 13.59
N GLY A 72 -4.69 3.28 13.52
CA GLY A 72 -5.45 2.85 14.71
C GLY A 72 -4.91 1.56 15.29
N ASN A 73 -4.69 0.55 14.44
CA ASN A 73 -4.14 -0.73 14.86
C ASN A 73 -2.62 -0.83 14.61
N SER A 74 -1.85 -0.97 15.69
CA SER A 74 -0.39 -1.10 15.61
C SER A 74 0.10 -2.36 14.88
N ASN A 75 -0.71 -3.42 14.83
CA ASN A 75 -0.43 -4.64 14.07
C ASN A 75 -0.56 -4.41 12.56
N LEU A 76 -1.39 -3.44 12.15
CA LEU A 76 -1.65 -3.08 10.77
C LEU A 76 -0.72 -1.98 10.24
N ALA A 77 0.05 -1.33 11.12
CA ALA A 77 1.08 -0.35 10.73
C ALA A 77 2.05 -0.80 9.61
N PRO A 78 2.44 -2.09 9.48
CA PRO A 78 3.25 -2.56 8.38
C PRO A 78 2.50 -2.65 7.03
N TYR A 79 1.18 -2.64 7.03
CA TYR A 79 0.35 -2.76 5.84
C TYR A 79 0.07 -1.38 5.25
N GLN A 80 0.42 -1.20 3.98
CA GLN A 80 0.25 0.06 3.28
C GLN A 80 -0.35 -0.19 1.91
N MET A 81 -1.34 0.64 1.54
CA MET A 81 -1.92 0.64 0.20
C MET A 81 -1.32 1.76 -0.63
N PHE A 82 -0.88 1.40 -1.83
CA PHE A 82 -0.32 2.32 -2.81
C PHE A 82 -1.27 2.41 -3.98
N ILE A 83 -1.87 3.57 -4.20
CA ILE A 83 -2.68 3.85 -5.37
C ILE A 83 -1.84 4.64 -6.37
N GLY A 84 -1.79 4.16 -7.61
CA GLY A 84 -1.10 4.82 -8.71
C GLY A 84 -2.05 5.04 -9.87
N ALA A 85 -1.94 6.21 -10.49
CA ALA A 85 -2.56 6.54 -11.76
C ALA A 85 -1.47 7.05 -12.70
N ARG A 86 -1.32 6.44 -13.87
CA ARG A 86 -0.29 6.81 -14.84
C ARG A 86 -0.84 6.82 -16.26
N ASP A 87 -0.37 7.78 -17.05
CA ASP A 87 -0.66 7.80 -18.47
C ASP A 87 0.07 6.65 -19.18
N TYR A 88 -0.64 5.98 -20.08
CA TYR A 88 -0.15 4.90 -20.91
C TYR A 88 -0.63 5.12 -22.35
N GLY A 89 0.11 5.98 -23.07
CA GLY A 89 -0.35 6.56 -24.34
C GLY A 89 -1.56 7.46 -24.09
N ASP A 90 -2.61 7.27 -24.89
CA ASP A 90 -3.88 8.01 -24.76
C ASP A 90 -4.77 7.47 -23.61
N ASN A 91 -4.33 6.40 -22.94
CA ASN A 91 -5.07 5.73 -21.88
C ASN A 91 -4.50 6.06 -20.50
N LEU A 92 -5.28 5.82 -19.45
CA LEU A 92 -4.85 5.95 -18.06
C LEU A 92 -4.87 4.58 -17.38
N ASP A 93 -3.71 4.14 -16.91
CA ASP A 93 -3.58 2.93 -16.07
C ASP A 93 -3.74 3.33 -14.60
N VAL A 94 -4.79 2.83 -13.97
CA VAL A 94 -5.11 3.03 -12.55
C VAL A 94 -4.90 1.71 -11.85
N SER A 95 -4.11 1.71 -10.77
CA SER A 95 -3.77 0.49 -10.03
C SER A 95 -3.66 0.76 -8.54
N TRP A 96 -3.92 -0.25 -7.74
CA TRP A 96 -3.55 -0.24 -6.33
C TRP A 96 -2.81 -1.50 -5.93
N TYR A 97 -1.95 -1.37 -4.92
CA TYR A 97 -1.14 -2.45 -4.37
C TYR A 97 -1.19 -2.43 -2.84
N LEU A 98 -1.62 -3.52 -2.22
CA LEU A 98 -1.47 -3.73 -0.78
C LEU A 98 -0.12 -4.40 -0.54
N THR A 99 0.72 -3.79 0.28
CA THR A 99 2.06 -4.31 0.57
C THR A 99 2.32 -4.40 2.06
N TYR A 100 3.10 -5.41 2.46
CA TYR A 100 3.59 -5.57 3.81
C TYR A 100 5.03 -5.07 3.92
N ARG A 101 5.27 -4.08 4.79
CA ARG A 101 6.56 -3.43 4.98
C ARG A 101 6.91 -3.30 6.46
N ILE A 102 7.92 -4.06 6.85
CA ILE A 102 8.64 -3.89 8.11
C ILE A 102 9.25 -2.47 8.15
N GLY A 103 8.99 -1.76 9.25
CA GLY A 103 9.36 -0.36 9.46
C GLY A 103 10.88 -0.13 9.44
N TYR A 104 11.30 1.12 9.16
CA TYR A 104 12.72 1.48 9.13
C TYR A 104 13.41 1.29 10.49
N GLY A 105 12.71 1.56 11.59
CA GLY A 105 13.23 1.36 12.95
C GLY A 105 13.56 -0.10 13.26
N GLU A 106 12.71 -1.03 12.83
CA GLU A 106 12.92 -2.46 13.02
C GLU A 106 14.08 -2.99 12.16
N LYS A 107 14.23 -2.48 10.93
CA LYS A 107 15.38 -2.77 10.06
C LYS A 107 16.69 -2.21 10.60
N ALA A 108 16.66 -1.01 11.17
CA ALA A 108 17.82 -0.39 11.81
C ALA A 108 18.22 -1.18 13.07
N TRP A 109 17.25 -1.52 13.92
CA TRP A 109 17.48 -2.35 15.11
C TRP A 109 18.04 -3.73 14.77
N ALA A 110 17.45 -4.43 13.79
CA ALA A 110 17.94 -5.73 13.32
C ALA A 110 19.34 -5.63 12.69
N SER A 111 19.69 -4.50 12.07
CA SER A 111 21.04 -4.27 11.55
C SER A 111 22.05 -3.99 12.67
N LEU A 112 21.66 -3.26 13.71
CA LEU A 112 22.50 -2.97 14.88
C LEU A 112 22.85 -4.25 15.66
N LEU A 113 21.91 -5.21 15.77
CA LEU A 113 22.16 -6.52 16.39
C LEU A 113 23.14 -7.42 15.61
N LYS A 114 23.43 -7.11 14.33
CA LYS A 114 24.45 -7.84 13.55
C LYS A 114 25.88 -7.39 13.84
N VAL A 115 26.07 -6.29 14.58
CA VAL A 115 27.38 -5.78 14.96
C VAL A 115 27.81 -6.46 16.28
N PRO A 116 28.91 -7.25 16.31
CA PRO A 116 29.23 -8.12 17.45
C PRO A 116 29.37 -7.39 18.79
N ILE A 117 29.97 -6.20 18.78
CA ILE A 117 30.22 -5.38 19.98
C ILE A 117 28.92 -4.79 20.53
N LEU A 118 28.02 -4.32 19.65
CA LEU A 118 26.70 -3.83 20.08
C LEU A 118 25.81 -4.98 20.56
N ASN A 119 25.96 -6.17 19.99
CA ASN A 119 25.13 -7.31 20.31
C ASN A 119 25.30 -7.73 21.77
N ILE A 120 26.52 -7.71 22.32
CA ILE A 120 26.78 -8.05 23.73
C ILE A 120 26.15 -7.03 24.71
N LEU A 121 26.20 -5.74 24.37
CA LEU A 121 25.66 -4.67 25.21
C LEU A 121 24.13 -4.55 25.12
N LEU A 122 23.56 -4.79 23.94
CA LEU A 122 22.13 -4.66 23.67
C LEU A 122 21.37 -5.99 23.85
N LEU A 123 22.06 -7.13 23.98
CA LEU A 123 21.44 -8.45 24.21
C LEU A 123 20.45 -8.45 25.39
N PRO A 124 20.78 -7.89 26.56
CA PRO A 124 19.87 -7.86 27.71
C PRO A 124 18.61 -7.04 27.40
N PHE A 125 18.76 -5.92 26.68
CA PHE A 125 17.64 -5.10 26.23
C PHE A 125 16.81 -5.77 25.13
N ALA A 126 17.44 -6.51 24.22
CA ALA A 126 16.76 -7.27 23.17
C ALA A 126 15.96 -8.45 23.73
N LEU A 127 16.52 -9.16 24.71
CA LEU A 127 15.83 -10.21 25.47
C LEU A 127 14.63 -9.66 26.24
N MET A 128 14.77 -8.47 26.84
CA MET A 128 13.69 -7.80 27.58
C MET A 128 12.59 -7.21 26.66
N ARG A 129 12.93 -6.76 25.44
CA ARG A 129 11.95 -6.17 24.49
C ARG A 129 11.34 -7.13 23.47
N GLY A 130 11.91 -8.29 23.18
CA GLY A 130 11.28 -9.15 22.18
C GLY A 130 12.10 -10.31 21.64
N PHE A 131 12.02 -11.45 22.31
CA PHE A 131 12.18 -12.74 21.64
C PHE A 131 11.00 -13.05 20.69
N GLY A 132 9.80 -12.52 20.96
CA GLY A 132 8.60 -12.75 20.15
C GLY A 132 8.54 -11.97 18.82
N ARG A 133 9.12 -10.76 18.74
CA ARG A 133 8.98 -9.90 17.54
C ARG A 133 10.04 -10.15 16.46
N LEU A 134 11.27 -10.53 16.84
CA LEU A 134 12.34 -10.83 15.88
C LEU A 134 12.13 -12.17 15.16
N ALA A 135 11.48 -13.16 15.79
CA ALA A 135 11.12 -14.42 15.16
C ALA A 135 10.02 -14.27 14.08
N LYS A 136 9.13 -13.27 14.22
CA LYS A 136 8.07 -12.95 13.24
C LYS A 136 8.60 -12.46 11.89
N VAL A 137 9.85 -11.98 11.83
CA VAL A 137 10.44 -11.43 10.59
C VAL A 137 10.71 -12.50 9.52
N LYS A 138 10.86 -13.78 9.91
CA LYS A 138 11.31 -14.83 8.98
C LYS A 138 10.17 -15.63 8.33
N LYS A 139 8.95 -15.55 8.85
CA LYS A 139 7.76 -16.08 8.19
C LYS A 139 7.00 -14.93 7.55
N VAL A 140 7.15 -14.78 6.23
CA VAL A 140 6.16 -14.10 5.39
C VAL A 140 4.90 -14.98 5.40
N GLY A 141 4.21 -14.99 6.53
CA GLY A 141 3.10 -15.87 6.83
C GLY A 141 2.31 -15.19 7.92
N PHE A 142 1.27 -14.49 7.49
CA PHE A 142 0.12 -13.97 8.21
C PHE A 142 -0.06 -14.59 9.62
N GLU A 143 0.56 -14.00 10.63
CA GLU A 143 0.07 -14.13 12.01
C GLU A 143 -0.64 -12.81 12.34
N LEU A 144 -1.66 -12.50 11.51
CA LEU A 144 -2.73 -11.61 11.91
C LEU A 144 -3.67 -12.46 12.76
N ASP A 145 -4.13 -11.91 13.88
CA ASP A 145 -5.28 -12.53 14.53
C ASP A 145 -6.55 -12.31 13.68
N LEU A 146 -7.63 -12.98 14.06
CA LEU A 146 -8.88 -12.90 13.30
C LEU A 146 -9.42 -11.45 13.22
N PHE A 147 -9.19 -10.64 14.25
CA PHE A 147 -9.65 -9.25 14.30
C PHE A 147 -8.77 -8.35 13.42
N ASP A 148 -7.45 -8.50 13.49
CA ASP A 148 -6.50 -7.84 12.62
C ASP A 148 -6.78 -8.17 11.13
N GLU A 149 -7.14 -9.42 10.82
CA GLU A 149 -7.53 -9.80 9.45
C GLU A 149 -8.83 -9.13 9.02
N GLN A 150 -9.83 -9.06 9.90
CA GLN A 150 -11.09 -8.36 9.64
C GLN A 150 -10.87 -6.87 9.40
N ASP A 151 -10.06 -6.23 10.24
CA ASP A 151 -9.71 -4.81 10.14
C ASP A 151 -8.93 -4.53 8.85
N LEU A 152 -7.90 -5.34 8.55
CA LEU A 152 -7.14 -5.22 7.31
C LEU A 152 -8.03 -5.37 6.07
N ARG A 153 -8.97 -6.33 6.11
CA ARG A 153 -9.92 -6.55 5.01
C ARG A 153 -10.88 -5.38 4.88
N ALA A 154 -11.42 -4.86 5.98
CA ALA A 154 -12.33 -3.71 5.98
C ALA A 154 -11.62 -2.46 5.44
N TYR A 155 -10.43 -2.17 5.95
CA TYR A 155 -9.55 -1.10 5.48
C TYR A 155 -9.28 -1.20 3.98
N ALA A 156 -8.80 -2.36 3.51
CA ALA A 156 -8.45 -2.54 2.11
C ALA A 156 -9.67 -2.49 1.18
N THR A 157 -10.80 -3.00 1.64
CA THR A 157 -12.07 -2.98 0.90
C THR A 157 -12.60 -1.55 0.77
N ASN A 158 -12.58 -0.77 1.85
CA ASN A 158 -13.03 0.62 1.81
C ASN A 158 -12.21 1.45 0.81
N VAL A 159 -10.89 1.33 0.87
CA VAL A 159 -9.99 2.02 -0.07
C VAL A 159 -10.25 1.57 -1.52
N HIS A 160 -10.45 0.26 -1.73
CA HIS A 160 -10.76 -0.28 -3.04
C HIS A 160 -12.09 0.28 -3.60
N HIS A 161 -13.14 0.31 -2.79
CA HIS A 161 -14.44 0.84 -3.19
C HIS A 161 -14.38 2.35 -3.47
N CYS A 162 -13.64 3.13 -2.67
CA CYS A 162 -13.41 4.56 -2.94
C CYS A 162 -12.67 4.78 -4.26
N LEU A 163 -11.68 3.94 -4.57
CA LEU A 163 -10.97 4.02 -5.85
C LEU A 163 -11.86 3.59 -7.02
N LEU A 164 -12.68 2.54 -6.87
CA LEU A 164 -13.65 2.14 -7.88
C LEU A 164 -14.66 3.25 -8.16
N GLN A 165 -15.16 3.95 -7.13
CA GLN A 165 -16.04 5.10 -7.33
C GLN A 165 -15.35 6.23 -8.11
N ALA A 166 -14.06 6.49 -7.86
CA ALA A 166 -13.29 7.48 -8.62
C ALA A 166 -13.10 7.06 -10.09
N VAL A 167 -12.87 5.76 -10.34
CA VAL A 167 -12.77 5.19 -11.68
C VAL A 167 -14.11 5.24 -12.41
N ASP A 168 -15.19 4.80 -11.77
CA ASP A 168 -16.55 4.81 -12.33
C ASP A 168 -16.95 6.23 -12.72
N LYS A 169 -16.71 7.21 -11.83
CA LYS A 169 -16.95 8.63 -12.13
C LYS A 169 -16.19 9.09 -13.37
N LEU A 170 -14.89 8.76 -13.47
CA LEU A 170 -14.08 9.13 -14.63
C LEU A 170 -14.54 8.43 -15.92
N MET A 171 -14.95 7.16 -15.84
CA MET A 171 -15.46 6.42 -16.99
C MET A 171 -16.78 7.02 -17.50
N LEU A 172 -17.69 7.38 -16.58
CA LEU A 172 -18.94 8.07 -16.93
C LEU A 172 -18.68 9.42 -17.59
N GLU A 173 -17.72 10.21 -17.08
CA GLU A 173 -17.29 11.47 -17.71
C GLU A 173 -16.78 11.27 -19.15
N LEU A 174 -16.25 10.08 -19.47
CA LEU A 174 -15.74 9.71 -20.79
C LEU A 174 -16.76 8.93 -21.64
N ASN A 175 -18.03 8.87 -21.22
CA ASN A 175 -19.10 8.08 -21.85
C ASN A 175 -18.74 6.59 -22.04
N GLN A 176 -17.97 6.04 -21.10
CA GLN A 176 -17.62 4.62 -21.05
C GLN A 176 -18.48 3.90 -20.04
N ASP A 177 -18.70 2.62 -20.29
CA ASP A 177 -19.50 1.74 -19.44
C ASP A 177 -18.64 1.15 -18.30
N PRO A 178 -18.85 1.55 -17.03
CA PRO A 178 -18.06 1.06 -15.90
C PRO A 178 -18.33 -0.41 -15.57
N SER A 179 -19.44 -1.00 -16.03
CA SER A 179 -19.77 -2.41 -15.76
C SER A 179 -18.81 -3.41 -16.42
N LYS A 180 -18.04 -2.93 -17.41
CA LYS A 180 -17.07 -3.75 -18.16
C LYS A 180 -15.73 -3.94 -17.47
N ILE A 181 -15.48 -3.25 -16.35
CA ILE A 181 -14.22 -3.40 -15.62
C ILE A 181 -14.27 -4.64 -14.73
N ASP A 182 -13.16 -5.38 -14.69
CA ASP A 182 -12.98 -6.40 -13.66
C ASP A 182 -12.76 -5.69 -12.32
N ARG A 183 -13.68 -5.86 -11.39
CA ARG A 183 -13.61 -5.24 -10.05
C ARG A 183 -12.82 -6.09 -9.07
N LYS A 184 -12.56 -7.36 -9.38
CA LYS A 184 -11.96 -8.29 -8.43
C LYS A 184 -10.46 -8.08 -8.30
N SER A 185 -9.98 -7.98 -7.06
CA SER A 185 -8.55 -7.93 -6.76
C SER A 185 -7.89 -9.29 -6.96
N ARG A 186 -6.57 -9.27 -7.16
CA ARG A 186 -5.73 -10.46 -7.33
C ARG A 186 -4.76 -10.55 -6.16
N GLY A 187 -5.00 -11.49 -5.25
CA GLY A 187 -4.12 -11.71 -4.11
C GLY A 187 -4.79 -12.47 -2.99
N PHE A 188 -4.25 -12.28 -1.79
CA PHE A 188 -4.66 -13.00 -0.59
C PHE A 188 -6.11 -12.68 -0.15
N LEU A 189 -6.55 -11.42 -0.26
CA LEU A 189 -7.84 -10.98 0.27
C LEU A 189 -8.98 -11.19 -0.73
N GLY A 190 -8.69 -11.08 -2.03
CA GLY A 190 -9.65 -11.33 -3.11
C GLY A 190 -10.88 -10.41 -3.03
N ILE A 191 -10.62 -9.11 -2.88
CA ILE A 191 -11.61 -8.05 -2.68
C ILE A 191 -12.45 -7.86 -3.96
N SER A 192 -13.74 -7.55 -3.81
CA SER A 192 -14.68 -7.28 -4.91
C SER A 192 -15.55 -6.06 -4.64
#